data_AF-A0AB35PUY7-F1
#
_entry.id   AF-A0AB35PUY7-F1
#
_cell.length_a   1.000
_cell.length_b   1.000
_cell.length_c   1.000
_cell.angle_alpha   90.00
_cell.angle_beta   90.00
_cell.angle_gamma   90.00
#
_symmetry.space_group_name_H-M   'P 1'
#
loop_
_entity.id
_entity.type
_entity.pdbx_description
1 polymer ?
#
loop_
_entity_poly.entity_id
_entity_poly.type
_entity_poly.pdbx_seq_one_letter_code
_entity_poly.pdbx_strand_id
1 'polypeptide(L)'
;MAICKRNNCNLSIGDLPDERKLRLCPKHYQGKLSNAAKRAQRWGLTCQYPPCGISLSGTRNQRYCCIEHRNKDRRLIDDDAIVSLVKHSYWINVESMLKNNPLGLGSINCPDDIAELIRLYERKAAHQKAYNTINGRRVTDSKGLAIKRLTPWLELELCHIYPNSKGGANITRNIIIAPSLINRMMKDSVPVCNTRGTFSGIKAAGLSLSVESTLLKALTEKYGAFEIQEALSPVKNVTFADPGIPRRLFGTDIYAYPPLLKLLKEESSRLELWDLRESINHIESSHWLSAGPANELFAVAAFHAMLNGDKDNLLEIFSGLHEDVTERARRKERLIHAYYQNVLEDYMARYFGLDLNNQEACVLFYNTYFTAPPLDKDGVLVISPHF
;
A
#
# COMPACT_ATOMS: atom_id res chain seq x y z
N MET A 1 40.59 28.96 -56.10
CA MET A 1 41.28 28.29 -54.97
C MET A 1 40.34 27.28 -54.33
N ALA A 2 40.81 26.06 -54.07
CA ALA A 2 40.01 25.08 -53.36
C ALA A 2 39.93 25.45 -51.87
N ILE A 3 38.71 25.50 -51.35
CA ILE A 3 38.41 25.98 -50.00
C ILE A 3 38.21 24.79 -49.07
N CYS A 4 38.56 24.96 -47.79
CA CYS A 4 38.38 23.97 -46.74
C CYS A 4 36.94 23.42 -46.71
N LYS A 5 36.79 22.10 -46.57
CA LYS A 5 35.50 21.37 -46.52
C LYS A 5 34.66 21.69 -45.28
N ARG A 6 35.24 22.25 -44.21
CA ARG A 6 34.50 22.55 -42.97
C ARG A 6 33.53 23.71 -43.17
N ASN A 7 32.27 23.50 -42.76
CA ASN A 7 31.24 24.55 -42.77
C ASN A 7 31.77 25.84 -42.12
N ASN A 8 31.50 26.98 -42.77
CA ASN A 8 31.89 28.32 -42.33
C ASN A 8 33.41 28.56 -42.27
N CYS A 9 34.21 27.86 -43.08
CA CYS A 9 35.64 28.12 -43.21
C CYS A 9 36.00 28.59 -44.63
N ASN A 10 36.54 29.80 -44.74
CA ASN A 10 36.96 30.39 -46.02
C ASN A 10 38.47 30.26 -46.29
N LEU A 11 39.20 29.52 -45.45
CA LEU A 11 40.64 29.31 -45.62
C LEU A 11 40.92 28.33 -46.77
N SER A 12 42.02 28.55 -47.47
CA SER A 12 42.53 27.64 -48.50
C SER A 12 42.88 26.27 -47.90
N ILE A 13 42.70 25.22 -48.70
CA ILE A 13 43.21 23.88 -48.37
C ILE A 13 44.74 23.96 -48.21
N GLY A 14 45.27 23.23 -47.23
CA GLY A 14 46.71 23.21 -46.97
C GLY A 14 47.53 22.49 -48.04
N ASP A 15 48.84 22.64 -47.98
CA ASP A 15 49.76 22.15 -49.01
C ASP A 15 50.23 20.72 -48.79
N LEU A 16 50.04 20.16 -47.60
CA LEU A 16 50.42 18.79 -47.31
C LEU A 16 49.50 17.79 -48.04
N PRO A 17 50.03 16.64 -48.51
CA PRO A 17 49.23 15.62 -49.20
C PRO A 17 47.98 15.17 -48.42
N ASP A 18 48.12 15.00 -47.10
CA ASP A 18 47.03 14.57 -46.22
C ASP A 18 45.97 15.66 -46.01
N GLU A 19 46.38 16.92 -45.97
CA GLU A 19 45.48 18.09 -45.89
C GLU A 19 44.63 18.18 -47.15
N ARG A 20 45.26 18.00 -48.32
CA ARG A 20 44.58 17.99 -49.63
C ARG A 20 43.63 16.82 -49.78
N LYS A 21 44.04 15.61 -49.40
CA LYS A 21 43.21 14.40 -49.41
C LYS A 21 41.94 14.56 -48.57
N LEU A 22 42.05 15.20 -47.41
CA LEU A 22 40.92 15.45 -46.51
C LEU A 22 40.17 16.75 -46.81
N ARG A 23 40.69 17.57 -47.73
CA ARG A 23 40.22 18.91 -48.09
C ARG A 23 40.12 19.83 -46.87
N LEU A 24 41.12 19.85 -46.00
CA LEU A 24 41.17 20.69 -44.80
C LEU A 24 42.25 21.77 -44.93
N CYS A 25 42.02 22.95 -44.36
CA CYS A 25 43.08 23.92 -44.15
C CYS A 25 44.01 23.49 -42.99
N PRO A 26 45.24 24.03 -42.88
CA PRO A 26 46.21 23.60 -41.86
C PRO A 26 45.68 23.66 -40.43
N LYS A 27 44.91 24.69 -40.10
CA LYS A 27 44.26 24.84 -38.78
C LYS A 27 43.29 23.70 -38.47
N HIS A 28 42.42 23.33 -39.42
CA HIS A 28 41.46 22.25 -39.22
C HIS A 28 42.12 20.87 -39.26
N TYR A 29 43.19 20.71 -40.03
CA TYR A 29 43.99 19.49 -40.05
C TYR A 29 44.72 19.27 -38.72
N GLN A 30 45.41 20.28 -38.19
CA GLN A 30 45.98 20.22 -36.84
C GLN A 30 44.92 19.94 -35.77
N GLY A 31 43.76 20.60 -35.85
CA GLY A 31 42.65 20.32 -34.94
C GLY A 31 42.18 18.86 -35.02
N LYS A 32 42.17 18.24 -36.21
CA LYS A 32 41.87 16.82 -36.39
C LYS A 32 42.95 15.94 -35.74
N LEU A 33 44.23 16.24 -35.94
CA LEU A 33 45.35 15.50 -35.35
C LEU A 33 45.35 15.58 -33.81
N SER A 34 45.16 16.79 -33.25
CA SER A 34 45.03 16.99 -31.80
C SER A 34 43.84 16.21 -31.22
N ASN A 35 42.69 16.21 -31.92
CA ASN A 35 41.54 15.40 -31.51
C ASN A 35 41.84 13.90 -31.60
N ALA A 36 42.53 13.42 -32.63
CA ALA A 36 42.92 12.01 -32.75
C ALA A 36 43.87 11.59 -31.61
N ALA A 37 44.86 12.41 -31.28
CA ALA A 37 45.76 12.20 -30.15
C ALA A 37 45.00 12.16 -28.81
N LYS A 38 44.05 13.08 -28.58
CA LYS A 38 43.18 13.08 -27.39
C LYS A 38 42.29 11.84 -27.30
N ARG A 39 41.82 11.30 -28.44
CA ARG A 39 41.07 10.04 -28.46
C ARG A 39 41.97 8.86 -28.11
N ALA A 40 43.19 8.84 -28.65
CA ALA A 40 44.19 7.80 -28.35
C ALA A 40 44.57 7.78 -26.86
N GLN A 41 44.78 8.95 -26.24
CA GLN A 41 45.01 9.07 -24.79
C GLN A 41 43.85 8.54 -23.93
N ARG A 42 42.64 8.48 -24.51
CA ARG A 42 41.41 8.07 -23.82
C ARG A 42 40.94 6.67 -24.26
N TRP A 43 41.72 5.95 -25.06
CA TRP A 43 41.37 4.63 -25.57
C TRP A 43 41.13 3.63 -24.43
N GLY A 44 41.92 3.71 -23.36
CA GLY A 44 41.76 2.87 -22.16
C GLY A 44 40.71 3.35 -21.15
N LEU A 45 40.08 4.51 -21.34
CA LEU A 45 39.03 4.97 -20.43
C LEU A 45 37.71 4.30 -20.81
N THR A 46 37.21 3.46 -19.93
CA THR A 46 35.87 2.85 -20.03
C THR A 46 34.89 3.59 -19.12
N CYS A 47 33.60 3.41 -19.40
CA CYS A 47 32.53 3.87 -18.52
C CYS A 47 32.70 3.27 -17.12
N GLN A 48 32.64 4.11 -16.08
CA GLN A 48 32.83 3.70 -14.69
C GLN A 48 31.67 2.88 -14.12
N TYR A 49 30.48 2.92 -14.75
CA TYR A 49 29.39 2.00 -14.39
C TYR A 49 29.81 0.56 -14.73
N PRO A 50 30.06 -0.31 -13.73
CA PRO A 50 30.78 -1.57 -13.93
C PRO A 50 30.22 -2.49 -15.03
N PRO A 51 28.89 -2.59 -15.23
CA PRO A 51 28.31 -3.45 -16.28
C PRO A 51 28.51 -2.94 -17.72
N CYS A 52 28.91 -1.68 -17.92
CA CYS A 52 28.87 -1.04 -19.23
C CYS A 52 30.07 -1.37 -20.14
N GLY A 53 31.30 -1.21 -19.63
CA GLY A 53 32.54 -1.46 -20.40
C GLY A 53 32.77 -0.57 -21.64
N ILE A 54 31.83 0.29 -22.04
CA ILE A 54 31.95 1.13 -23.27
C ILE A 54 33.12 2.10 -23.16
N SER A 55 33.93 2.17 -24.21
CA SER A 55 35.04 3.15 -24.32
C SER A 55 34.53 4.58 -24.40
N LEU A 56 35.16 5.48 -23.64
CA LEU A 56 34.89 6.91 -23.64
C LEU A 56 35.70 7.67 -24.70
N SER A 57 36.59 7.00 -25.42
CA SER A 57 37.51 7.58 -26.40
C SER A 57 36.81 8.39 -27.49
N GLY A 58 35.60 8.00 -27.90
CA GLY A 58 34.78 8.71 -28.90
C GLY A 58 33.91 9.85 -28.34
N THR A 59 33.88 10.06 -27.02
CA THR A 59 32.91 10.94 -26.35
C THR A 59 33.59 12.16 -25.71
N ARG A 60 32.81 13.20 -25.35
CA ARG A 60 33.29 14.29 -24.47
C ARG A 60 33.22 13.93 -22.98
N ASN A 61 32.65 12.77 -22.63
CA ASN A 61 32.33 12.42 -21.25
C ASN A 61 33.52 11.82 -20.51
N GLN A 62 33.78 12.24 -19.27
CA GLN A 62 35.00 11.87 -18.55
C GLN A 62 34.90 10.57 -17.75
N ARG A 63 33.72 10.24 -17.21
CA ARG A 63 33.52 9.11 -16.28
C ARG A 63 32.48 8.10 -16.74
N TYR A 64 31.36 8.57 -17.31
CA TYR A 64 30.26 7.70 -17.74
C TYR A 64 29.95 7.94 -19.22
N CYS A 65 29.55 6.90 -19.96
CA CYS A 65 29.21 7.08 -21.38
C CYS A 65 27.90 7.85 -21.58
N CYS A 66 26.98 7.82 -20.61
CA CYS A 66 25.69 8.51 -20.65
C CYS A 66 25.22 8.95 -19.24
N ILE A 67 24.17 9.79 -19.20
CA ILE A 67 23.54 10.24 -17.95
C ILE A 67 22.90 9.08 -17.18
N GLU A 68 22.33 8.10 -17.89
CA GLU A 68 21.70 6.93 -17.27
C GLU A 68 22.69 6.16 -16.39
N HIS A 69 23.88 5.81 -16.92
CA HIS A 69 24.92 5.12 -16.16
C HIS A 69 25.46 5.95 -15.00
N ARG A 70 25.57 7.28 -15.15
CA ARG A 70 25.90 8.17 -14.03
C ARG A 70 24.84 8.10 -12.92
N ASN A 71 23.56 8.02 -13.30
CA ASN A 71 22.47 7.94 -12.34
C ASN A 71 22.41 6.56 -11.68
N LYS A 72 22.61 5.47 -12.43
CA LYS A 72 22.67 4.09 -11.92
C LYS A 72 23.79 3.91 -10.90
N ASP A 73 24.99 4.40 -11.21
CA ASP A 73 26.16 4.34 -10.33
C ASP A 73 26.01 5.12 -9.01
N ARG A 74 25.06 6.08 -8.97
CA ARG A 74 24.74 6.86 -7.75
C ARG A 74 23.67 6.22 -6.88
N ARG A 75 23.04 5.13 -7.33
CA ARG A 75 21.95 4.50 -6.60
C ARG A 75 22.49 3.75 -5.39
N LEU A 76 21.68 3.70 -4.34
CA LEU A 76 21.93 2.84 -3.18
C LEU A 76 21.72 1.36 -3.53
N ILE A 77 20.77 1.08 -4.41
CA ILE A 77 20.44 -0.26 -4.90
C ILE A 77 20.31 -0.18 -6.42
N ASP A 78 21.06 -1.02 -7.13
CA ASP A 78 21.02 -1.12 -8.59
C ASP A 78 19.95 -2.12 -9.06
N ASP A 79 18.69 -1.84 -8.73
CA ASP A 79 17.50 -2.58 -9.18
C ASP A 79 16.42 -1.57 -9.60
N ASP A 80 16.10 -1.55 -10.91
CA ASP A 80 15.14 -0.60 -11.48
C ASP A 80 13.72 -0.76 -10.90
N ALA A 81 13.33 -1.98 -10.50
CA ALA A 81 12.01 -2.23 -9.90
C ALA A 81 11.95 -1.66 -8.48
N ILE A 82 13.00 -1.82 -7.68
CA ILE A 82 13.08 -1.19 -6.34
C ILE A 82 13.10 0.34 -6.47
N VAL A 83 13.80 0.90 -7.45
CA VAL A 83 13.78 2.36 -7.72
C VAL A 83 12.38 2.87 -8.13
N SER A 84 11.58 2.02 -8.76
CA SER A 84 10.16 2.32 -9.04
C SER A 84 9.32 2.24 -7.75
N LEU A 85 9.52 1.18 -6.95
CA LEU A 85 8.81 0.94 -5.69
C LEU A 85 8.94 2.11 -4.72
N VAL A 86 10.13 2.71 -4.56
CA VAL A 86 10.33 3.83 -3.63
C VAL A 86 9.56 5.10 -4.00
N LYS A 87 9.02 5.17 -5.22
CA LYS A 87 8.13 6.25 -5.68
C LYS A 87 6.65 5.90 -5.54
N HIS A 88 6.34 4.65 -5.18
CA HIS A 88 4.98 4.17 -5.01
C HIS A 88 4.35 4.77 -3.75
N SER A 89 3.03 4.98 -3.78
CA SER A 89 2.29 5.53 -2.65
C SER A 89 2.41 4.65 -1.40
N TYR A 90 2.47 3.33 -1.57
CA TYR A 90 2.67 2.38 -0.47
C TYR A 90 4.00 2.61 0.24
N TRP A 91 5.10 2.80 -0.50
CA TRP A 91 6.39 3.13 0.08
C TRP A 91 6.34 4.45 0.86
N ILE A 92 5.76 5.49 0.27
CA ILE A 92 5.63 6.81 0.90
C ILE A 92 4.80 6.70 2.19
N ASN A 93 3.74 5.89 2.20
CA ASN A 93 2.92 5.68 3.38
C ASN A 93 3.66 4.88 4.47
N VAL A 94 4.45 3.86 4.11
CA VAL A 94 5.31 3.15 5.05
C VAL A 94 6.37 4.09 5.63
N GLU A 95 7.02 4.89 4.80
CA GLU A 95 7.99 5.90 5.25
C GLU A 95 7.34 6.90 6.22
N SER A 96 6.14 7.40 5.91
CA SER A 96 5.40 8.28 6.82
C SER A 96 5.04 7.58 8.13
N MET A 97 4.66 6.30 8.08
CA MET A 97 4.32 5.51 9.26
C MET A 97 5.52 5.39 10.22
N LEU A 98 6.70 5.06 9.70
CA LEU A 98 7.91 4.98 10.52
C LEU A 98 8.36 6.36 11.02
N LYS A 99 8.30 7.41 10.19
CA LYS A 99 8.64 8.79 10.60
C LYS A 99 7.76 9.32 11.72
N ASN A 100 6.49 8.92 11.75
CA ASN A 100 5.53 9.33 12.77
C ASN A 100 5.58 8.46 14.04
N ASN A 101 6.37 7.38 14.04
CA ASN A 101 6.57 6.54 15.21
C ASN A 101 7.72 7.10 16.06
N PRO A 102 7.58 7.23 17.40
CA PRO A 102 8.64 7.75 18.25
C PRO A 102 9.92 6.91 18.22
N LEU A 103 9.86 5.64 17.78
CA LEU A 103 11.03 4.77 17.66
C LEU A 103 11.62 4.72 16.25
N GLY A 104 10.97 5.27 15.23
CA GLY A 104 11.46 5.22 13.84
C GLY A 104 11.76 3.78 13.37
N LEU A 105 12.99 3.50 12.93
CA LEU A 105 13.44 2.14 12.58
C LEU A 105 13.52 1.16 13.77
N GLY A 106 13.37 1.63 15.02
CA GLY A 106 13.21 0.79 16.20
C GLY A 106 11.81 0.19 16.35
N SER A 107 10.86 0.62 15.51
CA SER A 107 9.50 0.08 15.48
C SER A 107 9.34 -1.18 14.62
N ILE A 108 10.35 -1.53 13.82
CA ILE A 108 10.44 -2.76 13.04
C ILE A 108 11.50 -3.69 13.63
N ASN A 109 11.38 -4.99 13.39
CA ASN A 109 12.34 -6.00 13.78
C ASN A 109 13.41 -6.21 12.69
N CYS A 110 13.00 -6.31 11.43
CA CYS A 110 13.88 -6.58 10.30
C CYS A 110 13.39 -5.91 9.00
N PRO A 111 14.19 -5.92 7.93
CA PRO A 111 13.77 -5.39 6.62
C PRO A 111 12.52 -6.05 6.04
N ASP A 112 12.25 -7.31 6.37
CA ASP A 112 11.07 -8.02 5.87
C ASP A 112 9.77 -7.36 6.33
N ASP A 113 9.75 -6.73 7.52
CA ASP A 113 8.59 -5.98 7.99
C ASP A 113 8.18 -4.88 7.00
N ILE A 114 9.13 -4.26 6.29
CA ILE A 114 8.83 -3.26 5.25
C ILE A 114 8.11 -3.90 4.06
N ALA A 115 8.58 -5.07 3.61
CA ALA A 115 7.94 -5.80 2.53
C ALA A 115 6.54 -6.28 2.95
N GLU A 116 6.38 -6.73 4.19
CA GLU A 116 5.09 -7.12 4.73
C GLU A 116 4.10 -5.94 4.83
N LEU A 117 4.55 -4.76 5.26
CA LEU A 117 3.74 -3.55 5.28
C LEU A 117 3.29 -3.14 3.87
N ILE A 118 4.16 -3.27 2.87
CA ILE A 118 3.80 -3.04 1.46
C ILE A 118 2.71 -4.01 1.02
N ARG A 119 2.83 -5.30 1.37
CA ARG A 119 1.77 -6.31 1.10
C ARG A 119 0.46 -6.00 1.81
N LEU A 120 0.49 -5.44 3.03
CA LEU A 120 -0.72 -4.98 3.69
C LEU A 120 -1.40 -3.85 2.91
N TYR A 121 -0.63 -2.90 2.34
CA TYR A 121 -1.21 -1.88 1.47
C TYR A 121 -1.81 -2.46 0.18
N GLU A 122 -1.18 -3.47 -0.43
CA GLU A 122 -1.75 -4.18 -1.58
C GLU A 122 -3.07 -4.87 -1.24
N ARG A 123 -3.11 -5.62 -0.13
CA ARG A 123 -4.33 -6.26 0.38
C ARG A 123 -5.42 -5.22 0.65
N LYS A 124 -5.07 -4.14 1.35
CA LYS A 124 -5.98 -3.02 1.61
C LYS A 124 -6.57 -2.48 0.31
N ALA A 125 -5.75 -2.20 -0.70
CA ALA A 125 -6.20 -1.68 -1.98
C ALA A 125 -7.17 -2.63 -2.70
N ALA A 126 -7.01 -3.94 -2.56
CA ALA A 126 -7.95 -4.94 -3.09
C ALA A 126 -9.33 -4.84 -2.42
N HIS A 127 -9.39 -4.70 -1.10
CA HIS A 127 -10.65 -4.56 -0.36
C HIS A 127 -11.31 -3.18 -0.52
N GLN A 128 -10.54 -2.11 -0.72
CA GLN A 128 -11.09 -0.76 -0.92
C GLN A 128 -11.89 -0.61 -2.22
N LYS A 129 -11.68 -1.50 -3.21
CA LYS A 129 -12.35 -1.50 -4.52
C LYS A 129 -12.41 -0.11 -5.16
N ALA A 130 -11.24 0.51 -5.38
CA ALA A 130 -11.19 1.87 -5.90
C ALA A 130 -11.76 1.99 -7.33
N TYR A 131 -12.55 3.01 -7.62
CA TYR A 131 -13.27 3.19 -8.88
C TYR A 131 -13.15 4.64 -9.39
N ASN A 132 -13.48 4.85 -10.66
CA ASN A 132 -13.70 6.19 -11.23
C ASN A 132 -14.92 6.22 -12.17
N THR A 133 -15.67 5.12 -12.22
CA THR A 133 -16.86 4.94 -13.05
C THR A 133 -17.93 4.22 -12.22
N ILE A 134 -19.14 4.79 -12.14
CA ILE A 134 -20.32 4.19 -11.48
C ILE A 134 -21.47 4.17 -12.50
N ASN A 135 -22.20 3.05 -12.59
CA ASN A 135 -23.37 2.90 -13.47
C ASN A 135 -23.10 3.40 -14.91
N GLY A 136 -21.94 3.03 -15.46
CA GLY A 136 -21.49 3.41 -16.81
C GLY A 136 -21.02 4.86 -16.97
N ARG A 137 -21.02 5.69 -15.92
CA ARG A 137 -20.65 7.11 -15.98
C ARG A 137 -19.36 7.39 -15.20
N ARG A 138 -18.46 8.18 -15.81
CA ARG A 138 -17.26 8.69 -15.13
C ARG A 138 -17.67 9.59 -13.95
N VAL A 139 -17.05 9.38 -12.80
CA VAL A 139 -17.23 10.23 -11.63
C VAL A 139 -16.59 11.58 -11.91
N THR A 140 -17.31 12.66 -11.62
CA THR A 140 -16.87 14.02 -11.84
C THR A 140 -16.69 14.78 -10.52
N ASP A 141 -15.82 15.78 -10.51
CA ASP A 141 -15.71 16.75 -9.43
C ASP A 141 -16.89 17.74 -9.43
N SER A 142 -16.87 18.70 -8.50
CA SER A 142 -17.91 19.74 -8.37
C SER A 142 -18.01 20.67 -9.58
N LYS A 143 -17.04 20.66 -10.49
CA LYS A 143 -17.02 21.44 -11.73
C LYS A 143 -17.43 20.60 -12.94
N GLY A 144 -17.85 19.34 -12.74
CA GLY A 144 -18.22 18.42 -13.81
C GLY A 144 -17.03 17.80 -14.55
N LEU A 145 -15.80 17.94 -14.05
CA LEU A 145 -14.61 17.36 -14.67
C LEU A 145 -14.32 15.97 -14.11
N ALA A 146 -13.89 15.04 -14.95
CA ALA A 146 -13.56 13.68 -14.51
C ALA A 146 -12.48 13.70 -13.41
N ILE A 147 -12.71 12.94 -12.33
CA ILE A 147 -11.77 12.84 -11.23
C ILE A 147 -10.43 12.25 -11.72
N LYS A 148 -9.32 12.85 -11.24
CA LYS A 148 -7.95 12.47 -11.64
C LYS A 148 -7.36 11.33 -10.80
N ARG A 149 -8.08 10.85 -9.79
CA ARG A 149 -7.67 9.79 -8.87
C ARG A 149 -8.80 8.79 -8.75
N LEU A 150 -8.46 7.53 -8.45
CA LEU A 150 -9.47 6.54 -8.09
C LEU A 150 -10.05 6.88 -6.71
N THR A 151 -11.36 6.83 -6.59
CA THR A 151 -12.07 6.97 -5.32
C THR A 151 -12.16 5.58 -4.66
N PRO A 152 -11.73 5.39 -3.41
CA PRO A 152 -11.96 4.13 -2.71
C PRO A 152 -13.47 3.97 -2.46
N TRP A 153 -14.04 2.80 -2.76
CA TRP A 153 -15.44 2.55 -2.42
C TRP A 153 -15.62 2.39 -0.93
N LEU A 154 -14.78 1.56 -0.32
CA LEU A 154 -14.68 1.41 1.13
C LEU A 154 -13.44 2.16 1.61
N GLU A 155 -13.60 3.12 2.53
CA GLU A 155 -12.48 3.85 3.11
C GLU A 155 -11.80 2.97 4.17
N LEU A 156 -10.62 2.42 3.84
CA LEU A 156 -9.84 1.54 4.72
C LEU A 156 -8.48 2.16 5.04
N GLU A 157 -8.02 1.90 6.24
CA GLU A 157 -6.70 2.26 6.76
C GLU A 157 -5.94 1.02 7.27
N LEU A 158 -4.62 1.16 7.37
CA LEU A 158 -3.81 0.25 8.18
C LEU A 158 -3.85 0.79 9.61
N CYS A 159 -4.62 0.14 10.46
CA CYS A 159 -4.92 0.57 11.81
C CYS A 159 -4.06 -0.21 12.80
N HIS A 160 -3.25 0.48 13.60
CA HIS A 160 -2.48 -0.18 14.64
C HIS A 160 -3.35 -0.52 15.83
N ILE A 161 -3.28 -1.77 16.31
CA ILE A 161 -3.93 -2.19 17.55
C ILE A 161 -3.28 -1.44 18.72
N TYR A 162 -1.93 -1.48 18.83
CA TYR A 162 -1.20 -0.54 19.69
C TYR A 162 -0.81 0.71 18.88
N PRO A 163 -1.28 1.92 19.23
CA PRO A 163 -1.12 3.11 18.38
C PRO A 163 0.33 3.41 17.97
N ASN A 164 0.54 3.70 16.68
CA ASN A 164 1.85 4.04 16.12
C ASN A 164 2.49 5.26 16.80
N SER A 165 1.70 6.31 17.07
CA SER A 165 2.14 7.54 17.73
C SER A 165 2.57 7.33 19.19
N LYS A 166 2.24 6.17 19.78
CA LYS A 166 2.62 5.77 21.15
C LYS A 166 3.75 4.73 21.19
N GLY A 167 4.36 4.44 20.04
CA GLY A 167 5.43 3.44 19.92
C GLY A 167 4.94 2.02 19.65
N GLY A 168 3.77 1.88 19.01
CA GLY A 168 3.33 0.59 18.47
C GLY A 168 4.34 0.01 17.49
N ALA A 169 4.45 -1.31 17.45
CA ALA A 169 5.30 -2.00 16.48
C ALA A 169 4.71 -1.88 15.07
N ASN A 170 5.58 -1.62 14.09
CA ASN A 170 5.25 -1.56 12.66
C ASN A 170 5.44 -2.94 12.03
N ILE A 171 4.69 -3.91 12.57
CA ILE A 171 4.70 -5.32 12.15
C ILE A 171 3.28 -5.76 11.85
N THR A 172 3.12 -6.77 10.99
CA THR A 172 1.81 -7.25 10.53
C THR A 172 0.89 -7.70 11.66
N ARG A 173 1.43 -8.28 12.74
CA ARG A 173 0.65 -8.74 13.90
C ARG A 173 0.04 -7.61 14.74
N ASN A 174 0.55 -6.38 14.62
CA ASN A 174 0.04 -5.22 15.37
C ASN A 174 -0.84 -4.30 14.51
N ILE A 175 -1.07 -4.65 13.25
CA ILE A 175 -1.78 -3.80 12.29
C ILE A 175 -2.92 -4.62 11.71
N ILE A 176 -4.11 -4.02 11.61
CA ILE A 176 -5.25 -4.57 10.87
C ILE A 176 -5.69 -3.64 9.76
N ILE A 177 -6.27 -4.20 8.72
CA ILE A 177 -6.98 -3.45 7.69
C ILE A 177 -8.42 -3.28 8.18
N ALA A 178 -8.80 -2.04 8.51
CA ALA A 178 -10.13 -1.76 9.03
C ALA A 178 -10.69 -0.46 8.45
N PRO A 179 -12.01 -0.23 8.56
CA PRO A 179 -12.62 1.03 8.14
C PRO A 179 -12.01 2.25 8.83
N SER A 180 -11.66 3.26 8.03
CA SER A 180 -11.08 4.53 8.49
C SER A 180 -11.92 5.19 9.59
N LEU A 181 -13.25 5.10 9.48
CA LEU A 181 -14.17 5.68 10.45
C LEU A 181 -13.95 5.09 11.85
N ILE A 182 -13.76 3.78 11.96
CA ILE A 182 -13.53 3.08 13.23
C ILE A 182 -12.17 3.50 13.82
N ASN A 183 -11.13 3.56 12.99
CA ASN A 183 -9.80 4.00 13.42
C ASN A 183 -9.84 5.42 14.02
N ARG A 184 -10.57 6.34 13.37
CA ARG A 184 -10.74 7.72 13.85
C ARG A 184 -11.49 7.79 15.19
N MET A 185 -12.38 6.85 15.49
CA MET A 185 -13.06 6.78 16.79
C MET A 185 -12.08 6.48 17.93
N MET A 186 -11.02 5.71 17.67
CA MET A 186 -10.03 5.34 18.69
C MET A 186 -9.15 6.51 19.14
N LYS A 187 -8.94 7.52 18.29
CA LYS A 187 -8.15 8.73 18.59
C LYS A 187 -6.77 8.44 19.19
N ASP A 188 -6.06 7.44 18.66
CA ASP A 188 -4.76 6.97 19.18
C ASP A 188 -4.77 6.54 20.66
N SER A 189 -5.92 6.11 21.18
CA SER A 189 -6.03 5.55 22.52
C SER A 189 -5.33 4.21 22.60
N VAL A 190 -4.54 4.00 23.65
CA VAL A 190 -3.95 2.68 23.91
C VAL A 190 -5.08 1.73 24.34
N PRO A 191 -5.23 0.55 23.70
CA PRO A 191 -6.30 -0.38 24.02
C PRO A 191 -6.17 -0.88 25.47
N VAL A 192 -7.31 -1.00 26.13
CA VAL A 192 -7.40 -1.57 27.49
C VAL A 192 -7.94 -2.98 27.35
N CYS A 193 -7.06 -3.97 27.45
CA CYS A 193 -7.44 -5.37 27.32
C CYS A 193 -7.72 -5.96 28.71
N ASN A 194 -8.93 -6.47 28.89
CA ASN A 194 -9.38 -7.11 30.12
C ASN A 194 -9.16 -8.64 30.11
N THR A 195 -8.86 -9.21 28.93
CA THR A 195 -8.67 -10.65 28.68
C THR A 195 -7.24 -10.93 28.18
N ARG A 196 -6.97 -12.18 27.76
CA ARG A 196 -5.64 -12.68 27.34
C ARG A 196 -5.06 -11.88 26.16
N GLY A 197 -4.42 -10.74 26.41
CA GLY A 197 -3.34 -10.05 25.66
C GLY A 197 -3.36 -9.93 24.13
N THR A 198 -4.39 -10.42 23.43
CA THR A 198 -4.38 -10.59 21.98
C THR A 198 -4.71 -9.27 21.30
N PHE A 199 -5.63 -8.50 21.89
CA PHE A 199 -6.07 -7.21 21.38
C PHE A 199 -5.45 -6.01 22.11
N SER A 200 -4.50 -6.22 23.03
CA SER A 200 -3.71 -5.13 23.63
C SER A 200 -2.70 -4.51 22.65
N GLY A 201 -2.50 -5.16 21.51
CA GLY A 201 -1.48 -4.80 20.53
C GLY A 201 -0.05 -5.01 21.04
N ILE A 202 0.91 -4.63 20.22
CA ILE A 202 2.34 -4.89 20.45
C ILE A 202 3.06 -3.55 20.47
N LYS A 203 3.62 -3.18 21.62
CA LYS A 203 4.54 -2.05 21.74
C LYS A 203 5.91 -2.47 21.22
N ALA A 204 6.55 -1.64 20.40
CA ALA A 204 7.90 -1.91 19.94
C ALA A 204 8.91 -1.78 21.09
N ALA A 205 9.89 -2.69 21.09
CA ALA A 205 10.95 -2.76 22.10
C ALA A 205 12.30 -2.23 21.59
N GLY A 206 12.39 -1.80 20.32
CA GLY A 206 13.64 -1.33 19.73
C GLY A 206 14.07 0.04 20.27
N LEU A 207 15.36 0.35 20.05
CA LEU A 207 15.91 1.66 20.35
C LEU A 207 15.39 2.71 19.37
N SER A 208 15.20 3.93 19.86
CA SER A 208 14.77 5.06 19.03
C SER A 208 15.81 5.35 17.93
N LEU A 209 15.39 5.17 16.68
CA LEU A 209 16.21 5.38 15.49
C LEU A 209 15.40 6.17 14.46
N SER A 210 15.47 7.50 14.56
CA SER A 210 14.77 8.44 13.67
C SER A 210 15.10 8.19 12.20
N VAL A 211 14.08 8.30 11.33
CA VAL A 211 14.26 8.28 9.87
C VAL A 211 14.44 9.73 9.40
N GLU A 212 15.65 10.27 9.53
CA GLU A 212 15.96 11.67 9.17
C GLU A 212 16.10 11.90 7.66
N SER A 213 16.36 10.84 6.90
CA SER A 213 16.51 10.88 5.44
C SER A 213 15.35 10.18 4.72
N THR A 214 15.59 9.63 3.54
CA THR A 214 14.63 8.72 2.89
C THR A 214 14.65 7.36 3.61
N LEU A 215 13.51 6.66 3.66
CA LEU A 215 13.45 5.34 4.27
C LEU A 215 14.49 4.37 3.68
N LEU A 216 14.72 4.42 2.36
CA LEU A 216 15.61 3.46 1.68
C LEU A 216 17.06 3.63 2.15
N LYS A 217 17.49 4.89 2.27
CA LYS A 217 18.80 5.25 2.81
C LYS A 217 18.95 4.78 4.25
N ALA A 218 17.99 5.10 5.12
CA ALA A 218 18.05 4.72 6.53
C ALA A 218 18.09 3.19 6.71
N LEU A 219 17.32 2.44 5.92
CA LEU A 219 17.34 0.98 5.88
C LEU A 219 18.69 0.43 5.39
N THR A 220 19.23 1.00 4.31
CA THR A 220 20.52 0.57 3.74
C THR A 220 21.68 0.87 4.68
N GLU A 221 21.63 1.98 5.43
CA GLU A 221 22.64 2.32 6.43
C GLU A 221 22.60 1.38 7.64
N LYS A 222 21.41 0.91 8.04
CA LYS A 222 21.23 0.02 9.19
C LYS A 222 21.48 -1.46 8.87
N TYR A 223 20.99 -1.95 7.73
CA TYR A 223 20.97 -3.38 7.38
C TYR A 223 21.87 -3.72 6.17
N GLY A 224 22.32 -2.73 5.40
CA GLY A 224 23.12 -2.95 4.19
C GLY A 224 22.28 -3.20 2.93
N ALA A 225 22.83 -2.85 1.77
CA ALA A 225 22.10 -2.83 0.50
C ALA A 225 21.62 -4.24 0.06
N PHE A 226 22.43 -5.27 0.30
CA PHE A 226 22.11 -6.65 -0.07
C PHE A 226 20.88 -7.17 0.67
N GLU A 227 20.84 -7.01 2.00
CA GLU A 227 19.71 -7.45 2.83
C GLU A 227 18.40 -6.73 2.45
N ILE A 228 18.48 -5.41 2.18
CA ILE A 228 17.31 -4.65 1.72
C ILE A 228 16.85 -5.10 0.34
N GLN A 229 17.78 -5.42 -0.57
CA GLN A 229 17.44 -5.92 -1.89
C GLN A 229 16.76 -7.29 -1.83
N GLU A 230 17.24 -8.19 -0.97
CA GLU A 230 16.61 -9.49 -0.75
C GLU A 230 15.20 -9.34 -0.15
N ALA A 231 15.06 -8.56 0.92
CA ALA A 231 13.78 -8.34 1.59
C ALA A 231 12.72 -7.71 0.68
N LEU A 232 13.10 -6.75 -0.18
CA LEU A 232 12.19 -6.08 -1.11
C LEU A 232 11.93 -6.87 -2.39
N SER A 233 12.73 -7.89 -2.69
CA SER A 233 12.61 -8.71 -3.91
C SER A 233 11.18 -9.23 -4.16
N PRO A 234 10.45 -9.73 -3.15
CA PRO A 234 9.10 -10.26 -3.34
C PRO A 234 8.03 -9.20 -3.61
N VAL A 235 8.33 -7.91 -3.41
CA VAL A 235 7.36 -6.80 -3.51
C VAL A 235 7.83 -5.69 -4.46
N LYS A 236 8.94 -5.86 -5.16
CA LYS A 236 9.49 -4.82 -6.05
C LYS A 236 8.61 -4.52 -7.27
N ASN A 237 7.68 -5.42 -7.61
CA ASN A 237 6.79 -5.32 -8.77
C ASN A 237 5.34 -4.97 -8.37
N VAL A 238 5.16 -3.84 -7.67
CA VAL A 238 3.81 -3.31 -7.39
C VAL A 238 3.26 -2.61 -8.62
N THR A 239 1.98 -2.84 -8.93
CA THR A 239 1.30 -2.23 -10.08
C THR A 239 0.56 -0.95 -9.68
N PHE A 240 0.78 0.14 -10.43
CA PHE A 240 -0.05 1.34 -10.33
C PHE A 240 -1.34 1.13 -11.12
N ALA A 241 -2.48 1.38 -10.48
CA ALA A 241 -3.72 1.52 -11.22
C ALA A 241 -3.71 2.86 -11.97
N ASP A 242 -3.87 2.82 -13.30
CA ASP A 242 -3.92 4.01 -14.13
C ASP A 242 -5.28 4.72 -13.97
N PRO A 243 -5.33 5.94 -13.40
CA PRO A 243 -6.58 6.69 -13.25
C PRO A 243 -7.17 7.15 -14.59
N GLY A 244 -6.38 7.15 -15.67
CA GLY A 244 -6.81 7.41 -17.04
C GLY A 244 -7.69 6.31 -17.62
N ILE A 245 -7.63 5.10 -17.07
CA ILE A 245 -8.45 3.96 -17.52
C ILE A 245 -9.77 3.95 -16.73
N PRO A 246 -10.95 3.82 -17.39
CA PRO A 246 -12.21 3.62 -16.71
C PRO A 246 -12.19 2.35 -15.86
N ARG A 247 -12.41 2.50 -14.55
CA ARG A 247 -12.50 1.42 -13.57
C ARG A 247 -13.87 1.45 -12.91
N ARG A 248 -14.68 0.47 -13.26
CA ARG A 248 -16.01 0.28 -12.69
C ARG A 248 -15.92 -0.26 -11.27
N LEU A 249 -16.93 0.06 -10.48
CA LEU A 249 -17.12 -0.56 -9.19
C LEU A 249 -17.77 -1.94 -9.39
N PHE A 250 -17.17 -3.00 -8.83
CA PHE A 250 -17.61 -4.39 -9.01
C PHE A 250 -17.97 -5.05 -7.67
N GLY A 251 -18.84 -6.06 -7.74
CA GLY A 251 -19.26 -6.83 -6.56
C GLY A 251 -19.90 -5.95 -5.50
N THR A 252 -20.84 -5.11 -5.93
CA THR A 252 -21.60 -4.17 -5.07
C THR A 252 -22.84 -4.78 -4.45
N ASP A 253 -23.19 -5.99 -4.86
CA ASP A 253 -24.21 -6.79 -4.18
C ASP A 253 -23.66 -7.23 -2.81
N ILE A 254 -23.95 -6.42 -1.80
CA ILE A 254 -23.52 -6.65 -0.41
C ILE A 254 -24.22 -7.85 0.23
N TYR A 255 -25.34 -8.32 -0.32
CA TYR A 255 -26.04 -9.50 0.18
C TYR A 255 -25.37 -10.78 -0.30
N ALA A 256 -24.90 -10.80 -1.56
CA ALA A 256 -24.12 -11.91 -2.09
C ALA A 256 -22.64 -11.87 -1.67
N TYR A 257 -22.07 -10.66 -1.55
CA TYR A 257 -20.65 -10.45 -1.31
C TYR A 257 -20.40 -9.36 -0.24
N PRO A 258 -20.69 -9.65 1.03
CA PRO A 258 -20.56 -8.69 2.14
C PRO A 258 -19.09 -8.23 2.31
N PRO A 259 -18.74 -6.97 1.97
CA PRO A 259 -17.34 -6.54 1.89
C PRO A 259 -16.64 -6.42 3.26
N LEU A 260 -17.32 -5.95 4.31
CA LEU A 260 -16.74 -5.83 5.64
C LEU A 260 -16.62 -7.20 6.31
N LEU A 261 -17.62 -8.07 6.17
CA LEU A 261 -17.55 -9.42 6.73
C LEU A 261 -16.42 -10.22 6.08
N LYS A 262 -16.29 -10.12 4.75
CA LYS A 262 -15.17 -10.73 4.02
C LYS A 262 -13.82 -10.22 4.52
N LEU A 263 -13.67 -8.91 4.69
CA LEU A 263 -12.46 -8.32 5.23
C LEU A 263 -12.17 -8.83 6.64
N LEU A 264 -13.18 -8.87 7.52
CA LEU A 264 -13.02 -9.37 8.88
C LEU A 264 -12.54 -10.82 8.88
N LYS A 265 -13.18 -11.69 8.08
CA LYS A 265 -12.83 -13.11 7.96
C LYS A 265 -11.38 -13.31 7.52
N GLU A 266 -10.93 -12.54 6.54
CA GLU A 266 -9.55 -12.60 6.04
C GLU A 266 -8.54 -12.05 7.06
N GLU A 267 -8.89 -10.99 7.79
CA GLU A 267 -8.06 -10.44 8.87
C GLU A 267 -7.99 -11.37 10.08
N SER A 268 -9.09 -12.02 10.47
CA SER A 268 -9.11 -13.05 11.51
C SER A 268 -8.22 -14.23 11.12
N SER A 269 -8.25 -14.68 9.87
CA SER A 269 -7.31 -15.69 9.37
C SER A 269 -5.86 -15.23 9.42
N ARG A 270 -5.57 -14.00 8.97
CA ARG A 270 -4.21 -13.45 8.95
C ARG A 270 -3.61 -13.31 10.36
N LEU A 271 -4.45 -13.00 11.34
CA LEU A 271 -4.06 -12.87 12.75
C LEU A 271 -4.18 -14.17 13.55
N GLU A 272 -4.49 -15.30 12.91
CA GLU A 272 -4.62 -16.62 13.55
C GLU A 272 -5.72 -16.66 14.63
N LEU A 273 -6.78 -15.86 14.47
CA LEU A 273 -7.96 -15.83 15.34
C LEU A 273 -8.95 -16.91 14.91
N TRP A 274 -8.57 -18.18 15.05
CA TRP A 274 -9.29 -19.32 14.51
C TRP A 274 -10.71 -19.48 15.07
N ASP A 275 -10.88 -19.33 16.38
CA ASP A 275 -12.19 -19.47 17.01
C ASP A 275 -13.17 -18.40 16.52
N LEU A 276 -12.72 -17.13 16.48
CA LEU A 276 -13.48 -16.03 15.91
C LEU A 276 -13.85 -16.28 14.44
N ARG A 277 -12.90 -16.81 13.65
CA ARG A 277 -13.13 -17.16 12.24
C ARG A 277 -14.22 -18.23 12.08
N GLU A 278 -14.21 -19.27 12.90
CA GLU A 278 -15.23 -20.31 12.84
C GLU A 278 -16.60 -19.79 13.32
N SER A 279 -16.61 -18.90 14.30
CA SER A 279 -17.82 -18.18 14.69
C SER A 279 -18.36 -17.29 13.55
N ILE A 280 -17.50 -16.61 12.80
CA ILE A 280 -17.90 -15.85 11.60
C ILE A 280 -18.52 -16.79 10.55
N ASN A 281 -17.95 -17.98 10.30
CA ASN A 281 -18.55 -18.97 9.40
C ASN A 281 -19.95 -19.40 9.86
N HIS A 282 -20.14 -19.55 11.17
CA HIS A 282 -21.45 -19.89 11.72
C HIS A 282 -22.46 -18.75 11.55
N ILE A 283 -22.06 -17.50 11.81
CA ILE A 283 -22.89 -16.31 11.59
C ILE A 283 -23.29 -16.18 10.11
N GLU A 284 -22.34 -16.34 9.20
CA GLU A 284 -22.56 -16.23 7.75
C GLU A 284 -23.57 -17.28 7.23
N SER A 285 -23.56 -18.48 7.80
CA SER A 285 -24.46 -19.59 7.43
C SER A 285 -25.81 -19.57 8.15
N SER A 286 -26.01 -18.66 9.11
CA SER A 286 -27.18 -18.67 9.97
C SER A 286 -28.07 -17.42 9.80
N HIS A 287 -29.39 -17.63 9.76
CA HIS A 287 -30.37 -16.55 9.51
C HIS A 287 -30.75 -15.72 10.75
N TRP A 288 -30.09 -15.91 11.90
CA TRP A 288 -30.57 -15.38 13.18
C TRP A 288 -30.04 -13.98 13.54
N LEU A 289 -28.95 -13.51 12.94
CA LEU A 289 -28.63 -12.08 13.01
C LEU A 289 -29.71 -11.37 12.18
N SER A 290 -30.57 -10.62 12.88
CA SER A 290 -31.79 -10.02 12.35
C SER A 290 -31.57 -9.37 10.96
N ALA A 291 -32.49 -9.60 10.03
CA ALA A 291 -32.36 -9.38 8.58
C ALA A 291 -31.67 -8.08 8.11
N GLY A 292 -31.03 -8.13 6.93
CA GLY A 292 -30.39 -6.97 6.28
C GLY A 292 -28.85 -6.98 6.39
N PRO A 293 -28.17 -5.81 6.42
CA PRO A 293 -26.70 -5.72 6.54
C PRO A 293 -26.16 -6.15 7.92
N ALA A 294 -26.86 -6.99 8.68
CA ALA A 294 -26.50 -7.32 10.06
C ALA A 294 -25.15 -8.04 10.20
N ASN A 295 -24.78 -8.90 9.25
CA ASN A 295 -23.44 -9.49 9.23
C ASN A 295 -22.35 -8.43 9.00
N GLU A 296 -22.65 -7.40 8.21
CA GLU A 296 -21.74 -6.26 8.02
C GLU A 296 -21.66 -5.39 9.27
N LEU A 297 -22.77 -5.21 10.00
CA LEU A 297 -22.78 -4.49 11.29
C LEU A 297 -22.04 -5.26 12.39
N PHE A 298 -22.13 -6.60 12.40
CA PHE A 298 -21.25 -7.43 13.23
C PHE A 298 -19.78 -7.18 12.89
N ALA A 299 -19.44 -7.10 11.59
CA ALA A 299 -18.06 -6.81 11.19
C ALA A 299 -17.59 -5.43 11.66
N VAL A 300 -18.44 -4.41 11.60
CA VAL A 300 -18.18 -3.09 12.18
C VAL A 300 -17.90 -3.20 13.68
N ALA A 301 -18.77 -3.88 14.43
CA ALA A 301 -18.60 -4.06 15.87
C ALA A 301 -17.30 -4.80 16.20
N ALA A 302 -16.99 -5.86 15.44
CA ALA A 302 -15.77 -6.65 15.62
C ALA A 302 -14.50 -5.82 15.35
N PHE A 303 -14.43 -5.05 14.27
CA PHE A 303 -13.29 -4.16 14.01
C PHE A 303 -13.09 -3.12 15.11
N HIS A 304 -14.19 -2.54 15.61
CA HIS A 304 -14.14 -1.62 16.73
C HIS A 304 -13.63 -2.29 18.01
N ALA A 305 -14.10 -3.50 18.30
CA ALA A 305 -13.61 -4.29 19.43
C ALA A 305 -12.11 -4.65 19.29
N MET A 306 -11.67 -5.05 18.09
CA MET A 306 -10.25 -5.37 17.85
C MET A 306 -9.34 -4.19 18.14
N LEU A 307 -9.77 -2.97 17.79
CA LEU A 307 -8.98 -1.75 17.99
C LEU A 307 -9.10 -1.16 19.39
N ASN A 308 -10.19 -1.43 20.12
CA ASN A 308 -10.38 -0.91 21.47
C ASN A 308 -9.83 -1.82 22.59
N GLY A 309 -9.24 -2.95 22.22
CA GLY A 309 -8.68 -3.93 23.14
C GLY A 309 -9.68 -5.00 23.59
N ASP A 310 -10.79 -5.14 22.88
CA ASP A 310 -11.94 -5.94 23.26
C ASP A 310 -12.45 -5.61 24.66
N LYS A 311 -12.56 -4.31 24.96
CA LYS A 311 -12.82 -3.80 26.32
C LYS A 311 -14.07 -4.39 26.97
N ASP A 312 -15.11 -4.65 26.17
CA ASP A 312 -16.39 -5.20 26.61
C ASP A 312 -16.56 -6.69 26.26
N ASN A 313 -15.45 -7.38 25.95
CA ASN A 313 -15.41 -8.82 25.67
C ASN A 313 -16.30 -9.28 24.49
N LEU A 314 -16.57 -8.40 23.53
CA LEU A 314 -17.38 -8.75 22.36
C LEU A 314 -16.72 -9.91 21.60
N LEU A 315 -15.43 -9.79 21.29
CA LEU A 315 -14.70 -10.80 20.53
C LEU A 315 -14.50 -12.07 21.33
N GLU A 316 -14.25 -11.97 22.64
CA GLU A 316 -14.18 -13.14 23.52
C GLU A 316 -15.50 -13.92 23.51
N ILE A 317 -16.63 -13.24 23.72
CA ILE A 317 -17.96 -13.86 23.70
C ILE A 317 -18.24 -14.52 22.35
N PHE A 318 -17.98 -13.82 21.25
CA PHE A 318 -18.20 -14.35 19.92
C PHE A 318 -17.19 -15.42 19.52
N SER A 319 -15.99 -15.46 20.07
CA SER A 319 -15.06 -16.58 19.87
C SER A 319 -15.60 -17.85 20.52
N GLY A 320 -16.21 -17.73 21.69
CA GLY A 320 -16.90 -18.85 22.37
C GLY A 320 -18.13 -19.40 21.62
N LEU A 321 -18.70 -18.66 20.65
CA LEU A 321 -19.81 -19.15 19.82
C LEU A 321 -19.47 -20.47 19.12
N HIS A 322 -18.24 -20.64 18.63
CA HIS A 322 -17.82 -21.87 17.97
C HIS A 322 -17.91 -23.09 18.90
N GLU A 323 -17.43 -22.94 20.13
CA GLU A 323 -17.48 -23.99 21.16
C GLU A 323 -18.93 -24.29 21.55
N ASP A 324 -19.74 -23.25 21.76
CA ASP A 324 -21.17 -23.35 22.10
C ASP A 324 -21.97 -24.11 21.02
N VAL A 325 -21.74 -23.78 19.75
CA VAL A 325 -22.33 -24.49 18.60
C VAL A 325 -21.94 -25.96 18.63
N THR A 326 -20.66 -26.25 18.85
CA THR A 326 -20.11 -27.60 18.84
C THR A 326 -20.65 -28.45 20.00
N GLU A 327 -20.64 -27.91 21.21
CA GLU A 327 -21.17 -28.55 22.43
C GLU A 327 -22.67 -28.83 22.30
N ARG A 328 -23.45 -27.86 21.85
CA ARG A 328 -24.90 -28.03 21.71
C ARG A 328 -25.25 -29.01 20.61
N ALA A 329 -24.53 -29.01 19.48
CA ALA A 329 -24.69 -30.02 18.44
C ALA A 329 -24.44 -31.44 18.99
N ARG A 330 -23.39 -31.63 19.80
CA ARG A 330 -23.12 -32.92 20.48
C ARG A 330 -24.25 -33.34 21.41
N ARG A 331 -24.82 -32.40 22.15
CA ARG A 331 -25.93 -32.62 23.10
C ARG A 331 -27.32 -32.67 22.43
N LYS A 332 -27.40 -32.45 21.11
CA LYS A 332 -28.65 -32.30 20.34
C LYS A 332 -29.56 -31.18 20.87
N GLU A 333 -28.95 -30.11 21.36
CA GLU A 333 -29.63 -28.91 21.86
C GLU A 333 -29.63 -27.81 20.81
N ARG A 334 -30.62 -26.90 20.88
CA ARG A 334 -30.63 -25.70 20.03
C ARG A 334 -29.72 -24.63 20.61
N LEU A 335 -29.04 -23.89 19.74
CA LEU A 335 -28.28 -22.70 20.12
C LEU A 335 -29.24 -21.57 20.53
N ILE A 336 -28.85 -20.83 21.58
CA ILE A 336 -29.61 -19.68 22.07
C ILE A 336 -29.10 -18.42 21.35
N HIS A 337 -29.56 -18.24 20.12
CA HIS A 337 -29.18 -17.10 19.28
C HIS A 337 -29.50 -15.73 19.91
N ALA A 338 -30.59 -15.65 20.69
CA ALA A 338 -30.99 -14.43 21.39
C ALA A 338 -29.91 -13.87 22.33
N TYR A 339 -29.08 -14.73 22.94
CA TYR A 339 -27.99 -14.27 23.80
C TYR A 339 -26.97 -13.44 23.01
N TYR A 340 -26.45 -13.98 21.90
CA TYR A 340 -25.47 -13.29 21.07
C TYR A 340 -26.06 -12.07 20.36
N GLN A 341 -27.34 -12.13 19.99
CA GLN A 341 -28.04 -10.99 19.41
C GLN A 341 -28.10 -9.83 20.41
N ASN A 342 -28.51 -10.09 21.65
CA ASN A 342 -28.58 -9.07 22.70
C ASN A 342 -27.19 -8.47 22.98
N VAL A 343 -26.13 -9.29 23.00
CA VAL A 343 -24.75 -8.80 23.17
C VAL A 343 -24.36 -7.83 22.05
N LEU A 344 -24.72 -8.14 20.80
CA LEU A 344 -24.45 -7.25 19.67
C LEU A 344 -25.31 -5.98 19.73
N GLU A 345 -26.59 -6.09 20.06
CA GLU A 345 -27.51 -4.96 20.22
C GLU A 345 -27.00 -3.98 21.29
N ASP A 346 -26.63 -4.48 22.47
CA ASP A 346 -26.08 -3.69 23.56
C ASP A 346 -24.78 -2.99 23.15
N TYR A 347 -23.91 -3.68 22.40
CA TYR A 347 -22.67 -3.12 21.90
C TYR A 347 -22.91 -2.00 20.88
N MET A 348 -23.82 -2.22 19.94
CA MET A 348 -24.14 -1.27 18.88
C MET A 348 -24.83 -0.02 19.43
N ALA A 349 -25.75 -0.18 20.38
CA ALA A 349 -26.36 0.93 21.10
C ALA A 349 -25.31 1.74 21.89
N ARG A 350 -24.40 1.07 22.59
CA ARG A 350 -23.39 1.72 23.44
C ARG A 350 -22.37 2.55 22.66
N TYR A 351 -21.80 2.00 21.58
CA TYR A 351 -20.68 2.62 20.89
C TYR A 351 -21.07 3.43 19.66
N PHE A 352 -22.21 3.10 19.06
CA PHE A 352 -22.66 3.73 17.81
C PHE A 352 -24.02 4.41 17.94
N GLY A 353 -24.70 4.30 19.10
CA GLY A 353 -26.04 4.85 19.28
C GLY A 353 -27.06 4.23 18.33
N LEU A 354 -26.81 3.00 17.87
CA LEU A 354 -27.60 2.34 16.84
C LEU A 354 -28.53 1.29 17.45
N ASP A 355 -29.83 1.43 17.23
CA ASP A 355 -30.83 0.40 17.51
C ASP A 355 -30.94 -0.55 16.30
N LEU A 356 -30.56 -1.82 16.49
CA LEU A 356 -30.57 -2.81 15.42
C LEU A 356 -31.98 -3.21 14.97
N ASN A 357 -33.02 -2.87 15.73
CA ASN A 357 -34.41 -3.09 15.35
C ASN A 357 -34.92 -2.03 14.37
N ASN A 358 -34.20 -0.92 14.19
CA ASN A 358 -34.52 0.13 13.23
C ASN A 358 -33.75 -0.08 11.91
N GLN A 359 -34.41 -0.75 10.95
CA GLN A 359 -33.81 -1.10 9.66
C GLN A 359 -33.28 0.12 8.88
N GLU A 360 -34.05 1.22 8.82
CA GLU A 360 -33.62 2.44 8.10
C GLU A 360 -32.35 3.02 8.74
N ALA A 361 -32.31 3.12 10.07
CA ALA A 361 -31.13 3.60 10.80
C ALA A 361 -29.90 2.71 10.54
N CYS A 362 -30.08 1.39 10.56
CA CYS A 362 -29.03 0.42 10.25
C CYS A 362 -28.45 0.61 8.85
N VAL A 363 -29.32 0.80 7.85
CA VAL A 363 -28.89 0.98 6.46
C VAL A 363 -28.19 2.33 6.27
N LEU A 364 -28.73 3.41 6.84
CA LEU A 364 -28.09 4.73 6.78
C LEU A 364 -26.73 4.72 7.47
N PHE A 365 -26.61 4.08 8.63
CA PHE A 365 -25.34 3.92 9.33
C PHE A 365 -24.34 3.10 8.50
N TYR A 366 -24.75 1.95 7.96
CA TYR A 366 -23.91 1.12 7.10
C TYR A 366 -23.39 1.88 5.86
N ASN A 367 -24.25 2.68 5.23
CA ASN A 367 -23.88 3.49 4.07
C ASN A 367 -22.76 4.51 4.37
N THR A 368 -22.57 4.93 5.63
CA THR A 368 -21.50 5.89 6.00
C THR A 368 -20.08 5.38 5.76
N TYR A 369 -19.91 4.05 5.66
CA TYR A 369 -18.61 3.43 5.39
C TYR A 369 -18.21 3.52 3.91
N PHE A 370 -19.13 3.90 3.02
CA PHE A 370 -18.92 3.90 1.58
C PHE A 370 -18.94 5.29 0.98
N THR A 371 -18.04 5.56 0.03
CA THR A 371 -18.06 6.83 -0.72
C THR A 371 -19.22 6.90 -1.73
N ALA A 372 -19.74 5.74 -2.13
CA ALA A 372 -20.97 5.60 -2.90
C ALA A 372 -21.86 4.58 -2.20
N PRO A 373 -23.05 4.97 -1.71
CA PRO A 373 -23.92 4.08 -0.94
C PRO A 373 -24.29 2.81 -1.71
N PRO A 374 -24.11 1.61 -1.14
CA PRO A 374 -24.60 0.36 -1.73
C PRO A 374 -26.13 0.26 -1.72
N LEU A 375 -26.78 0.80 -0.70
CA LEU A 375 -28.21 0.63 -0.44
C LEU A 375 -28.94 1.99 -0.41
N ASP A 376 -30.21 2.02 -0.81
CA ASP A 376 -31.11 3.12 -0.47
C ASP A 376 -31.64 2.94 0.95
N LYS A 377 -32.44 3.90 1.44
CA LYS A 377 -32.99 3.87 2.80
C LYS A 377 -33.87 2.65 3.10
N ASP A 378 -34.43 2.04 2.06
CA ASP A 378 -35.32 0.89 2.16
C ASP A 378 -34.54 -0.45 2.09
N GLY A 379 -33.21 -0.38 1.91
CA GLY A 379 -32.33 -1.54 1.82
C GLY A 379 -32.22 -2.13 0.42
N VAL A 380 -32.57 -1.38 -0.63
CA VAL A 380 -32.47 -1.85 -2.02
C VAL A 380 -31.13 -1.44 -2.62
N LEU A 381 -30.51 -2.32 -3.41
CA LEU A 381 -29.24 -2.05 -4.09
C LEU A 381 -29.36 -0.87 -5.07
N VAL A 382 -28.51 0.16 -4.88
CA VAL A 382 -28.49 1.38 -5.71
C VAL A 382 -27.52 1.25 -6.88
N ILE A 383 -26.45 0.48 -6.70
CA ILE A 383 -25.40 0.30 -7.71
C ILE A 383 -25.63 -1.03 -8.42
N SER A 384 -25.95 -0.95 -9.72
CA SER A 384 -26.29 -2.14 -10.48
C SER A 384 -25.08 -3.07 -10.64
N PRO A 385 -25.22 -4.36 -10.29
CA PRO A 385 -24.12 -5.33 -10.44
C PRO A 385 -23.87 -5.74 -11.90
N HIS A 386 -24.73 -5.34 -12.85
CA HIS A 386 -24.76 -5.84 -14.22
C HIS A 386 -24.26 -4.87 -15.29
N PHE A 387 -23.75 -3.68 -14.93
CA PHE A 387 -23.37 -2.64 -15.90
C PHE A 387 -21.88 -2.43 -16.14
#